data_AF-A0A066ZLZ2-F1
#
_entry.id   AF-A0A066ZLZ2-F1
#
_cell.length_a   1.000
_cell.length_b   1.000
_cell.length_c   1.000
_cell.angle_alpha   90.00
_cell.angle_beta   90.00
_cell.angle_gamma   90.00
#
_symmetry.space_group_name_H-M   'P 1'
#
loop_
_entity.id
_entity.type
_entity.pdbx_description
1 polymer ?
#
loop_
_entity_poly.entity_id
_entity_poly.type
_entity_poly.pdbx_seq_one_letter_code
_entity_poly.pdbx_strand_id
1 'polypeptide(L)'
;MMKQGDLFGTKPKAPYLKRMTVIDAGEVHGVNSVRYQCFCCNLETSWMVEKTITKAKRGIPCLQCNQDKLRILHLNLKEQWWNEINSGIKTLEYRLRNQYWFKRLVGKQYDFVFVKLGYPSKTQIDRIIVFVWNGYFPMIVKHPEFDGKQEVYAIDLTERVWGI
;
A
#
# COMPACT_ATOMS: atom_id res chain seq x y z
N MET A 1 40.55 -4.51 -29.30
CA MET A 1 40.08 -4.88 -27.95
C MET A 1 38.56 -4.76 -27.94
N MET A 2 37.84 -5.87 -28.18
CA MET A 2 36.38 -5.85 -28.24
C MET A 2 35.83 -5.68 -26.82
N LYS A 3 35.08 -4.61 -26.56
CA LYS A 3 34.30 -4.50 -25.32
C LYS A 3 33.26 -5.61 -25.37
N GLN A 4 33.36 -6.54 -24.43
CA GLN A 4 32.33 -7.54 -24.18
C GLN A 4 31.03 -6.77 -23.94
N GLY A 5 30.12 -6.80 -24.92
CA GLY A 5 28.80 -6.21 -24.77
C GLY A 5 28.04 -7.03 -23.75
N ASP A 6 27.52 -6.36 -22.71
CA ASP A 6 26.65 -6.96 -21.71
C ASP A 6 25.52 -7.73 -22.41
N LEU A 7 25.57 -9.07 -22.35
CA LEU A 7 24.62 -10.02 -22.94
C LEU A 7 23.16 -9.78 -22.52
N PHE A 8 22.91 -8.89 -21.56
CA PHE A 8 21.61 -8.59 -20.97
C PHE A 8 21.05 -7.21 -21.34
N GLY A 9 21.75 -6.44 -22.18
CA GLY A 9 21.35 -5.08 -22.56
C GLY A 9 21.33 -4.09 -21.38
N THR A 10 20.99 -2.83 -21.65
CA THR A 10 20.85 -1.84 -20.58
C THR A 10 19.59 -2.13 -19.77
N LYS A 11 19.73 -2.32 -18.45
CA LYS A 11 18.59 -2.48 -17.54
C LYS A 11 17.60 -1.33 -17.76
N PRO A 12 16.32 -1.61 -18.08
CA PRO A 12 15.35 -0.55 -18.35
C PRO A 12 15.23 0.37 -17.13
N LYS A 13 15.23 1.68 -17.38
CA LYS A 13 15.05 2.67 -16.32
C LYS A 13 13.64 2.52 -15.72
N ALA A 14 13.55 2.64 -14.40
CA ALA A 14 12.25 2.69 -13.74
C ALA A 14 11.43 3.87 -14.29
N PRO A 15 10.11 3.71 -14.46
CA PRO A 15 9.27 4.79 -14.95
C PRO A 15 9.28 5.97 -13.98
N TYR A 16 9.28 7.18 -14.51
CA TYR A 16 9.10 8.38 -13.71
C TYR A 16 7.67 8.43 -13.15
N LEU A 17 7.56 8.60 -11.83
CA LEU A 17 6.29 8.73 -11.11
C LEU A 17 6.10 10.18 -10.67
N LYS A 18 4.90 10.73 -10.92
CA LYS A 18 4.49 12.01 -10.33
C LYS A 18 4.36 11.84 -8.82
N ARG A 19 5.08 12.67 -8.07
CA ARG A 19 5.10 12.63 -6.60
C ARG A 19 4.17 13.71 -6.03
N MET A 20 3.47 13.36 -4.97
CA MET A 20 2.74 14.27 -4.11
C MET A 20 3.73 14.86 -3.09
N THR A 21 3.60 16.14 -2.80
CA THR A 21 4.48 16.88 -1.89
C THR A 21 3.73 17.26 -0.64
N VAL A 22 4.46 17.37 0.47
CA VAL A 22 3.88 17.82 1.75
C VAL A 22 3.33 19.24 1.59
N ILE A 23 2.07 19.42 1.96
CA ILE A 23 1.41 20.74 2.02
C ILE A 23 1.13 21.19 3.45
N ASP A 24 1.08 20.24 4.38
CA ASP A 24 0.84 20.51 5.79
C ASP A 24 1.60 19.47 6.63
N ALA A 25 2.09 19.89 7.79
CA ALA A 25 2.83 19.08 8.72
C ALA A 25 2.49 19.50 10.15
N GLY A 26 2.20 18.52 11.00
CA GLY A 26 1.80 18.76 12.38
C GLY A 26 1.85 17.50 13.21
N GLU A 27 1.15 17.53 14.33
CA GLU A 27 1.06 16.41 15.26
C GLU A 27 -0.39 15.96 15.38
N VAL A 28 -0.65 14.69 15.09
CA VAL A 28 -1.97 14.08 15.25
C VAL A 28 -1.83 12.98 16.28
N HIS A 29 -2.59 13.09 17.38
CA HIS A 29 -2.56 12.13 18.50
C HIS A 29 -1.16 11.83 19.06
N GLY A 30 -0.29 12.84 19.20
CA GLY A 30 1.06 12.62 19.73
C GLY A 30 2.10 12.23 18.68
N VAL A 31 1.72 12.17 17.40
CA VAL A 31 2.57 11.62 16.34
C VAL A 31 2.75 12.60 15.19
N ASN A 32 4.01 12.78 14.77
CA ASN A 32 4.37 13.56 13.59
C ASN A 32 3.63 13.05 12.36
N SER A 33 2.80 13.91 11.81
CA SER A 33 1.90 13.61 10.71
C SER A 33 1.98 14.67 9.64
N VAL A 34 1.75 14.28 8.40
CA VAL A 34 1.81 15.17 7.25
C VAL A 34 0.64 14.92 6.31
N ARG A 35 0.27 15.96 5.58
CA ARG A 35 -0.69 15.88 4.48
C ARG A 35 0.02 16.18 3.17
N TYR A 36 -0.25 15.37 2.15
CA TYR A 36 0.34 15.53 0.82
C TYR A 36 -0.68 16.00 -0.19
N GLN A 37 -0.24 16.77 -1.17
CA GLN A 37 -1.01 17.14 -2.35
C GLN A 37 -0.24 16.85 -3.63
N CYS A 38 -0.96 16.41 -4.65
CA CYS A 38 -0.45 16.37 -6.00
C CYS A 38 -0.66 17.72 -6.70
N PHE A 39 0.41 18.44 -7.02
CA PHE A 39 0.32 19.70 -7.80
C PHE A 39 -0.02 19.51 -9.29
N CYS A 40 -0.25 18.28 -9.75
CA CYS A 40 -0.69 18.01 -11.12
C CYS A 40 -2.22 17.79 -11.21
N CYS A 41 -2.85 17.21 -10.18
CA CYS A 41 -4.28 16.87 -10.19
C CYS A 41 -5.04 17.32 -8.94
N ASN A 42 -4.38 18.04 -8.03
CA ASN A 42 -4.91 18.53 -6.75
C ASN A 42 -5.46 17.47 -5.80
N LEU A 43 -5.18 16.18 -6.07
CA LEU A 43 -5.52 15.12 -5.13
C LEU A 43 -4.76 15.34 -3.82
N GLU A 44 -5.47 15.23 -2.70
CA GLU A 44 -4.90 15.30 -1.36
C GLU A 44 -5.01 13.97 -0.64
N THR A 45 -4.06 13.69 0.24
CA THR A 45 -4.11 12.54 1.14
C THR A 45 -4.82 12.90 2.42
N SER A 46 -5.22 11.88 3.19
CA SER A 46 -5.46 12.07 4.62
C SER A 46 -4.16 12.38 5.37
N TRP A 47 -4.26 12.76 6.64
CA TRP A 47 -3.09 12.87 7.53
C TRP A 47 -2.40 11.51 7.64
N MET A 48 -1.13 11.47 7.27
CA MET A 48 -0.30 10.27 7.32
C MET A 48 0.80 10.44 8.35
N VAL A 49 1.01 9.42 9.16
CA VAL A 49 2.15 9.37 10.08
C VAL A 49 3.43 9.24 9.27
N GLU A 50 4.37 10.15 9.47
CA GLU A 50 5.69 10.07 8.85
C GLU A 50 6.79 9.92 9.88
N LYS A 51 7.64 8.91 9.67
CA LYS A 51 8.72 8.57 10.60
C LYS A 51 9.88 9.55 10.51
N THR A 52 10.11 10.15 9.33
CA THR A 52 11.28 11.03 9.09
C THR A 52 10.95 12.15 8.11
N ILE A 53 11.58 13.31 8.31
CA ILE A 53 11.50 14.45 7.40
C ILE A 53 11.96 14.08 5.99
N THR A 54 12.95 13.20 5.85
CA THR A 54 13.46 12.76 4.54
C THR A 54 12.41 11.98 3.75
N LYS A 55 11.65 11.08 4.40
CA LYS A 55 10.53 10.38 3.75
C LYS A 55 9.46 11.38 3.33
N ALA A 56 9.11 12.31 4.23
CA ALA A 56 8.16 13.37 3.95
C ALA A 56 8.55 14.20 2.71
N LYS A 57 9.80 14.66 2.64
CA LYS A 57 10.30 15.43 1.49
C LYS A 57 10.37 14.63 0.18
N ARG A 58 10.54 13.30 0.23
CA ARG A 58 10.55 12.45 -0.97
C ARG A 58 9.18 12.34 -1.62
N GLY A 59 8.12 12.43 -0.82
CA GLY A 59 6.75 12.37 -1.31
C GLY A 59 6.30 10.97 -1.73
N ILE A 60 4.98 10.79 -1.76
CA ILE A 60 4.36 9.55 -2.22
C ILE A 60 3.97 9.63 -3.70
N PRO A 61 3.92 8.52 -4.45
CA PRO A 61 3.39 8.54 -5.81
C PRO A 61 1.92 8.97 -5.84
N CYS A 62 1.54 9.85 -6.77
CA CYS A 62 0.15 10.24 -6.95
C CYS A 62 -0.68 9.07 -7.51
N LEU A 63 -1.81 8.75 -6.86
CA LEU A 63 -2.71 7.67 -7.26
C LEU A 63 -3.42 7.95 -8.60
N GLN A 64 -3.68 9.21 -8.93
CA GLN A 64 -4.43 9.59 -10.14
C GLN A 64 -3.52 9.80 -11.35
N CYS A 65 -2.39 10.50 -11.18
CA CYS A 65 -1.48 10.77 -12.30
C CYS A 65 -0.64 9.57 -12.73
N ASN A 66 -0.59 8.50 -11.92
CA ASN A 66 0.24 7.31 -12.19
C ASN A 66 -0.56 6.01 -12.29
N GLN A 67 -1.88 6.04 -12.50
CA GLN A 67 -2.75 4.83 -12.46
C GLN A 67 -2.24 3.66 -13.32
N ASP A 68 -1.64 3.97 -14.47
CA ASP A 68 -1.07 3.03 -15.43
C ASP A 68 0.32 2.47 -15.02
N LYS A 69 1.03 3.16 -14.11
CA LYS A 69 2.41 2.86 -13.73
C LYS A 69 2.55 2.24 -12.35
N LEU A 70 1.54 2.42 -11.49
CA LEU A 70 1.57 1.92 -10.12
C LEU A 70 1.36 0.41 -10.06
N ARG A 71 2.17 -0.24 -9.23
CA ARG A 71 1.98 -1.64 -8.86
C ARG A 71 1.13 -1.68 -7.61
N ILE A 72 -0.09 -2.19 -7.75
CA ILE A 72 -1.07 -2.20 -6.65
C ILE A 72 -1.38 -3.64 -6.27
N LEU A 73 -1.31 -3.93 -4.96
CA LEU A 73 -1.84 -5.17 -4.42
C LEU A 73 -3.33 -4.99 -4.08
N HIS A 74 -4.20 -5.64 -4.85
CA HIS A 74 -5.64 -5.62 -4.58
C HIS A 74 -6.04 -6.75 -3.64
N LEU A 75 -6.71 -6.39 -2.54
CA LEU A 75 -7.26 -7.28 -1.53
C LEU A 75 -8.76 -7.03 -1.41
N ASN A 76 -9.57 -8.04 -1.70
CA ASN A 76 -11.01 -7.98 -1.49
C ASN A 76 -11.34 -8.65 -0.15
N LEU A 77 -12.14 -7.97 0.67
CA LEU A 77 -12.48 -8.40 2.02
C LEU A 77 -13.99 -8.52 2.19
N LYS A 78 -14.36 -9.35 3.18
CA LYS A 78 -15.70 -9.35 3.76
C LYS A 78 -15.89 -8.09 4.61
N GLU A 79 -17.15 -7.72 4.78
CA GLU A 79 -17.56 -6.49 5.47
C GLU A 79 -16.99 -6.36 6.88
N GLN A 80 -17.06 -7.42 7.70
CA GLN A 80 -16.53 -7.39 9.06
C GLN A 80 -15.06 -6.94 9.11
N TRP A 81 -14.18 -7.60 8.35
CA TRP A 81 -12.75 -7.31 8.35
C TRP A 81 -12.43 -5.96 7.70
N TRP A 82 -13.17 -5.60 6.65
CA TRP A 82 -13.04 -4.30 6.03
C TRP A 82 -13.39 -3.18 7.01
N ASN A 83 -14.48 -3.31 7.77
CA ASN A 83 -14.90 -2.34 8.78
C ASN A 83 -13.89 -2.24 9.94
N GLU A 84 -13.33 -3.35 10.41
CA GLU A 84 -12.27 -3.35 11.43
C GLU A 84 -11.00 -2.65 10.93
N ILE A 85 -10.65 -2.81 9.65
CA ILE A 85 -9.54 -2.09 9.04
C ILE A 85 -9.91 -0.61 8.86
N ASN A 86 -11.13 -0.29 8.43
CA ASN A 86 -11.57 1.08 8.22
C ASN A 86 -11.62 1.90 9.51
N SER A 87 -12.02 1.28 10.62
CA SER A 87 -12.01 1.91 11.94
C SER A 87 -10.61 2.03 12.55
N GLY A 88 -9.59 1.39 11.95
CA GLY A 88 -8.22 1.40 12.44
C GLY A 88 -7.94 0.40 13.58
N ILE A 89 -8.93 -0.41 13.96
CA ILE A 89 -8.77 -1.47 14.98
C ILE A 89 -7.82 -2.56 14.46
N LYS A 90 -7.95 -2.94 13.19
CA LYS A 90 -7.15 -3.97 12.55
C LYS A 90 -6.16 -3.34 11.58
N THR A 91 -4.87 -3.50 11.87
CA THR A 91 -3.76 -2.95 11.06
C THR A 91 -3.00 -3.99 10.25
N LEU A 92 -3.41 -5.26 10.34
CA LEU A 92 -2.80 -6.38 9.64
C LEU A 92 -3.86 -7.20 8.91
N GLU A 93 -3.59 -7.52 7.65
CA GLU A 93 -4.42 -8.42 6.87
C GLU A 93 -3.74 -9.79 6.71
N TYR A 94 -4.45 -10.85 7.08
CA TYR A 94 -3.90 -12.20 7.16
C TYR A 94 -4.26 -13.03 5.94
N ARG A 95 -3.26 -13.52 5.23
CA ARG A 95 -3.44 -14.40 4.07
C ARG A 95 -2.69 -15.70 4.25
N LEU A 96 -3.39 -16.82 4.06
CA LEU A 96 -2.83 -18.16 4.22
C LEU A 96 -1.52 -18.31 3.44
N ARG A 97 -0.55 -18.98 4.07
CA ARG A 97 0.73 -19.29 3.45
C ARG A 97 0.60 -20.42 2.44
N ASN A 98 0.03 -20.11 1.28
CA ASN A 98 -0.17 -21.04 0.17
C ASN A 98 0.54 -20.58 -1.12
N GLN A 99 0.56 -21.43 -2.14
CA GLN A 99 1.23 -21.13 -3.42
C GLN A 99 0.63 -19.90 -4.12
N TYR A 100 -0.67 -19.64 -3.94
CA TYR A 100 -1.34 -18.48 -4.53
C TYR A 100 -0.78 -17.17 -3.96
N TRP A 101 -0.73 -17.04 -2.63
CA TRP A 101 -0.17 -15.86 -1.98
C TRP A 101 1.35 -15.77 -2.10
N PHE A 102 2.03 -16.92 -2.12
CA PHE A 102 3.49 -16.96 -2.37
C PHE A 102 3.84 -16.23 -3.68
N LYS A 103 3.16 -16.55 -4.78
CA LYS A 103 3.40 -15.92 -6.10
C LYS A 103 3.12 -14.41 -6.11
N ARG A 104 2.21 -13.93 -5.26
CA ARG A 104 1.80 -12.53 -5.17
C ARG A 104 2.67 -11.71 -4.20
N LEU A 105 3.29 -12.33 -3.21
CA LEU A 105 4.00 -11.59 -2.15
C LEU A 105 5.51 -11.79 -2.21
N VAL A 106 5.99 -13.02 -2.41
CA VAL A 106 7.43 -13.33 -2.32
C VAL A 106 8.18 -12.76 -3.51
N GLY A 107 9.20 -11.94 -3.23
CA GLY A 107 9.99 -11.24 -4.24
C GLY A 107 9.22 -10.15 -5.01
N LYS A 108 8.01 -9.79 -4.56
CA LYS A 108 7.20 -8.73 -5.16
C LYS A 108 7.34 -7.43 -4.38
N GLN A 109 7.23 -6.33 -5.10
CA GLN A 109 7.23 -4.98 -4.57
C GLN A 109 6.06 -4.23 -5.20
N TYR A 110 5.28 -3.59 -4.34
CA TYR A 110 4.12 -2.78 -4.69
C TYR A 110 4.36 -1.34 -4.23
N ASP A 111 3.60 -0.42 -4.81
CA ASP A 111 3.55 0.96 -4.36
C ASP A 111 2.44 1.12 -3.29
N PHE A 112 1.29 0.47 -3.50
CA PHE A 112 0.13 0.57 -2.62
C PHE A 112 -0.60 -0.75 -2.44
N VAL A 113 -1.38 -0.84 -1.35
CA VAL A 113 -2.37 -1.89 -1.10
C VAL A 113 -3.76 -1.29 -1.16
N PHE A 114 -4.62 -1.85 -2.00
CA PHE A 114 -6.02 -1.45 -2.13
C PHE A 114 -6.88 -2.50 -1.42
N VAL A 115 -7.44 -2.10 -0.29
CA VAL A 115 -8.36 -2.92 0.51
C VAL A 115 -9.80 -2.56 0.12
N LYS A 116 -10.50 -3.51 -0.48
CA LYS A 116 -11.81 -3.32 -1.10
C LYS A 116 -12.90 -4.06 -0.32
N LEU A 117 -14.04 -3.40 -0.12
CA LEU A 117 -15.25 -4.04 0.38
C LEU A 117 -15.92 -4.82 -0.75
N GLY A 118 -15.76 -6.15 -0.75
CA GLY A 118 -16.24 -7.01 -1.83
C GLY A 118 -15.59 -6.68 -3.18
N TYR A 119 -16.41 -6.50 -4.22
CA TYR A 119 -15.98 -6.19 -5.58
C TYR A 119 -16.59 -4.86 -6.05
N PRO A 120 -16.05 -3.71 -5.59
CA PRO A 120 -16.60 -2.41 -5.95
C PRO A 120 -16.44 -2.13 -7.44
N SER A 121 -17.44 -1.45 -8.01
CA SER A 121 -17.34 -0.87 -9.35
C SER A 121 -16.35 0.32 -9.34
N LYS A 122 -16.02 0.85 -10.52
CA LYS A 122 -15.10 1.99 -10.65
C LYS A 122 -15.58 3.26 -9.95
N THR A 123 -16.90 3.40 -9.75
CA THR A 123 -17.51 4.60 -9.13
C THR A 123 -17.64 4.48 -7.61
N GLN A 124 -17.53 3.28 -7.06
CA GLN A 124 -17.65 3.00 -5.62
C GLN A 124 -16.30 3.16 -4.91
N ILE A 125 -15.78 4.38 -4.95
CA ILE A 125 -14.46 4.72 -4.42
C ILE A 125 -14.44 4.73 -2.88
N ASP A 126 -15.59 4.97 -2.25
CA ASP A 126 -15.86 4.92 -0.80
C ASP A 126 -15.64 3.52 -0.21
N ARG A 127 -15.70 2.49 -1.04
CA ARG A 127 -15.48 1.08 -0.67
C ARG A 127 -14.02 0.65 -0.77
N ILE A 128 -13.09 1.59 -0.97
CA ILE A 128 -11.67 1.33 -1.19
C ILE A 128 -10.85 2.14 -0.20
N ILE A 129 -10.08 1.43 0.61
CA ILE A 129 -9.07 2.02 1.51
C ILE A 129 -7.71 1.79 0.87
N VAL A 130 -6.88 2.83 0.86
CA VAL A 130 -5.54 2.77 0.24
C VAL A 130 -4.48 2.89 1.31
N PHE A 131 -3.55 1.95 1.30
CA PHE A 131 -2.38 1.93 2.18
C PHE A 131 -1.08 1.96 1.39
N VAL A 132 -0.03 2.52 1.97
CA VAL A 132 1.34 2.37 1.47
C VAL A 132 1.75 0.92 1.62
N TRP A 133 2.42 0.35 0.61
CA TRP A 133 3.00 -0.98 0.75
C TRP A 133 4.24 -0.96 1.67
N ASN A 134 4.09 -1.51 2.87
CA ASN A 134 5.17 -1.69 3.83
C ASN A 134 5.72 -3.12 3.88
N GLY A 135 5.15 -4.02 3.08
CA GLY A 135 5.54 -5.42 3.04
C GLY A 135 4.61 -6.33 3.84
N TYR A 136 5.13 -7.50 4.17
CA TYR A 136 4.44 -8.50 4.96
C TYR A 136 5.46 -9.25 5.82
N PHE A 137 4.98 -9.95 6.84
CA PHE A 137 5.79 -10.85 7.65
C PHE A 137 5.08 -12.19 7.88
N PRO A 138 5.82 -13.31 7.96
CA PRO A 138 5.23 -14.61 8.27
C PRO A 138 4.87 -14.68 9.76
N MET A 139 3.71 -15.25 10.09
CA MET A 139 3.28 -15.48 11.47
C MET A 139 2.33 -16.66 11.58
N ILE A 140 2.12 -17.17 12.81
CA ILE A 140 1.11 -18.17 13.12
C ILE A 140 -0.02 -17.49 13.89
N VAL A 141 -1.24 -17.59 13.37
CA VAL A 141 -2.43 -16.96 13.98
C VAL A 141 -3.56 -17.96 14.17
N LYS A 142 -4.35 -17.75 15.21
CA LYS A 142 -5.69 -18.31 15.33
C LYS A 142 -6.66 -17.23 14.86
N HIS A 143 -7.38 -17.48 13.77
CA HIS A 143 -8.31 -16.53 13.16
C HIS A 143 -9.69 -17.18 13.04
N PRO A 144 -10.81 -16.44 13.21
CA PRO A 144 -12.15 -17.04 13.13
C PRO A 144 -12.48 -17.70 11.78
N GLU A 145 -11.83 -17.25 10.69
CA GLU A 145 -12.01 -17.85 9.36
C GLU A 145 -11.07 -19.04 9.08
N PHE A 146 -10.17 -19.36 10.00
CA PHE A 146 -9.19 -20.42 9.81
C PHE A 146 -9.45 -21.57 10.79
N ASP A 147 -9.31 -22.80 10.31
CA ASP A 147 -9.39 -23.99 11.15
C ASP A 147 -8.11 -24.12 11.98
N GLY A 148 -8.19 -23.70 13.24
CA GLY A 148 -7.08 -23.78 14.18
C GLY A 148 -6.00 -22.73 13.98
N LYS A 149 -4.75 -23.08 14.32
CA LYS A 149 -3.59 -22.22 14.12
C LYS A 149 -3.07 -22.42 12.70
N GLN A 150 -2.94 -21.34 11.94
CA GLN A 150 -2.46 -21.38 10.56
C GLN A 150 -1.26 -20.47 10.37
N GLU A 151 -0.34 -20.89 9.49
CA GLU A 151 0.72 -20.02 8.98
C GLU A 151 0.16 -19.04 7.95
N VAL A 152 0.44 -17.76 8.15
CA VAL A 152 -0.07 -16.69 7.30
C VAL A 152 1.04 -15.71 6.95
N TYR A 153 0.84 -15.01 5.84
CA TYR A 153 1.45 -13.72 5.57
C TYR A 153 0.57 -12.64 6.17
N ALA A 154 1.12 -11.87 7.11
CA ALA A 154 0.49 -10.67 7.65
C ALA A 154 0.96 -9.46 6.86
N ILE A 155 0.07 -8.89 6.06
CA ILE A 155 0.32 -7.70 5.25
C ILE A 155 0.12 -6.47 6.14
N ASP A 156 1.11 -5.58 6.13
CA ASP A 156 1.10 -4.34 6.92
C ASP A 156 0.16 -3.30 6.29
N LEU A 157 -0.83 -2.86 7.07
CA LEU A 157 -1.82 -1.83 6.73
C LEU A 157 -1.78 -0.66 7.73
N THR A 158 -0.62 -0.31 8.29
CA THR A 158 -0.52 0.81 9.25
C THR A 158 -0.54 2.18 8.59
N GLU A 159 0.06 2.33 7.41
CA GLU A 159 0.22 3.62 6.73
C GLU A 159 -0.93 3.85 5.73
N ARG A 160 -2.06 4.37 6.22
CA ARG A 160 -3.24 4.73 5.40
C ARG A 160 -2.99 6.03 4.64
N VAL A 161 -3.26 6.02 3.34
CA VAL A 161 -3.18 7.17 2.44
C VAL A 161 -4.53 7.83 2.24
N TRP A 162 -5.56 7.01 2.06
CA TRP A 162 -6.91 7.44 1.72
C TRP A 162 -7.96 6.45 2.22
N GLY A 163 -9.15 6.95 2.54
CA GLY A 163 -10.24 6.22 3.19
C GLY A 163 -10.90 7.12 4.24
N ILE A 164 -12.23 7.06 4.33
CA ILE A 164 -13.07 7.86 5.23
C ILE A 164 -13.47 6.99 6.41
#